data_AF-A0ABD3AVE4-F1
#
_entry.id   AF-A0ABD3AVE4-F1
#
_cell.length_a   1.000
_cell.length_b   1.000
_cell.length_c   1.000
_cell.angle_alpha   90.00
_cell.angle_beta   90.00
_cell.angle_gamma   90.00
#
_symmetry.space_group_name_H-M   'P 1'
#
loop_
_entity.id
_entity.type
_entity.pdbx_description
1 polymer ?
#
loop_
_entity_poly.entity_id
_entity_poly.type
_entity_poly.pdbx_seq_one_letter_code
_entity_poly.pdbx_strand_id
1 'polypeptide(L)'
;MVSRKACRVLINMVILALSIAVMITIFWSISWTNQHCLPYMGSDKQKVVMMILYALGIALLCLSGLFYNLRNYPKMYISAIRSIVTLVFGLFVITILFRSLFSPSEHEWEKNHVTGDMWSPVKQCMVEAKFCNSFSALDGCCKKPTECKINETMSNPDCLVWETKNYVMCYSCNACKFGLLTEMKIDGQRVQCALIIFTTLMALVTILGVVEIFKRDLVEPNQPTMQVEL
;
A
#
# COMPACT_ATOMS: atom_id res chain seq x y z
N MET A 1 -25.63 -28.75 6.11
CA MET A 1 -24.31 -29.03 6.71
C MET A 1 -23.26 -28.89 5.62
N VAL A 2 -22.36 -27.89 5.72
CA VAL A 2 -21.24 -27.75 4.77
C VAL A 2 -20.20 -28.84 5.09
N SER A 3 -19.72 -29.56 4.08
CA SER A 3 -18.69 -30.59 4.31
C SER A 3 -17.36 -29.93 4.73
N ARG A 4 -16.57 -30.59 5.59
CA ARG A 4 -15.25 -30.05 6.01
C ARG A 4 -14.32 -29.76 4.82
N LYS A 5 -14.43 -30.55 3.75
CA LYS A 5 -13.72 -30.30 2.48
C LYS A 5 -14.18 -29.00 1.82
N ALA A 6 -15.49 -28.76 1.74
CA ALA A 6 -16.04 -27.52 1.21
C ALA A 6 -15.63 -26.30 2.06
N CYS A 7 -15.63 -26.42 3.39
CA CYS A 7 -15.16 -25.35 4.28
C CYS A 7 -13.71 -24.94 3.98
N ARG A 8 -12.79 -25.91 3.86
CA ARG A 8 -11.37 -25.65 3.53
C ARG A 8 -11.18 -24.99 2.17
N VAL A 9 -11.97 -25.38 1.18
CA VAL A 9 -11.96 -24.76 -0.15
C VAL A 9 -12.44 -23.31 -0.05
N LEU A 10 -13.56 -23.06 0.63
CA LEU A 10 -14.10 -21.71 0.81
C LEU A 10 -13.09 -20.77 1.50
N ILE A 11 -12.43 -21.22 2.57
CA ILE A 11 -11.40 -20.42 3.25
C ILE A 11 -10.27 -20.02 2.30
N ASN A 12 -9.74 -20.97 1.51
CA ASN A 12 -8.66 -20.68 0.56
C ASN A 12 -9.12 -19.74 -0.57
N MET A 13 -10.36 -19.89 -1.03
CA MET A 13 -10.93 -18.98 -2.03
C MET A 13 -11.09 -17.56 -1.50
N VAL A 14 -11.51 -17.40 -0.24
CA VAL A 14 -11.62 -16.07 0.40
C VAL A 14 -10.24 -15.44 0.58
N ILE A 15 -9.24 -16.20 1.04
CA ILE A 15 -7.86 -15.68 1.18
C ILE A 15 -7.30 -15.27 -0.18
N LEU A 16 -7.53 -16.06 -1.23
CA LEU A 16 -7.11 -15.73 -2.59
C LEU A 16 -7.80 -14.46 -3.12
N ALA A 17 -9.11 -14.31 -2.87
CA ALA A 17 -9.82 -13.10 -3.26
C ALA A 17 -9.28 -11.84 -2.53
N LEU A 18 -9.00 -11.98 -1.22
CA LEU A 18 -8.40 -10.89 -0.44
C LEU A 18 -6.97 -10.57 -0.89
N SER A 19 -6.16 -11.56 -1.29
CA SER A 19 -4.80 -11.30 -1.79
C SER A 19 -4.82 -10.57 -3.15
N ILE A 20 -5.78 -10.91 -4.02
CA ILE A 20 -6.03 -10.18 -5.26
C ILE A 20 -6.45 -8.73 -4.96
N ALA A 21 -7.36 -8.52 -4.01
CA ALA A 21 -7.78 -7.17 -3.61
C ALA A 21 -6.61 -6.33 -3.08
N VAL A 22 -5.70 -6.93 -2.30
CA VAL A 22 -4.46 -6.28 -1.86
C VAL A 22 -3.57 -5.91 -3.05
N MET A 23 -3.35 -6.83 -4.00
CA MET A 23 -2.56 -6.55 -5.20
C MET A 23 -3.14 -5.41 -6.03
N ILE A 24 -4.47 -5.39 -6.22
CA ILE A 24 -5.17 -4.30 -6.93
C ILE A 24 -4.96 -2.97 -6.20
N THR A 25 -5.08 -2.95 -4.87
CA THR A 25 -4.89 -1.74 -4.06
C THR A 25 -3.45 -1.21 -4.17
N ILE A 26 -2.45 -2.10 -4.11
CA ILE A 26 -1.04 -1.73 -4.27
C ILE A 26 -0.78 -1.19 -5.69
N PHE A 27 -1.28 -1.88 -6.72
CA PHE A 27 -1.09 -1.46 -8.10
C PHE A 27 -1.76 -0.11 -8.39
N TRP A 28 -2.98 0.07 -7.89
CA TRP A 28 -3.72 1.33 -7.99
C TRP A 28 -2.97 2.45 -7.28
N SER A 29 -2.40 2.20 -6.10
CA SER A 29 -1.56 3.17 -5.40
C SER A 29 -0.35 3.59 -6.23
N ILE A 30 0.34 2.66 -6.90
CA ILE A 30 1.48 2.97 -7.77
C ILE A 30 1.02 3.81 -8.96
N SER A 31 -0.06 3.40 -9.62
CA SER A 31 -0.63 4.13 -10.75
C SER A 31 -1.02 5.56 -10.35
N TRP A 32 -1.65 5.73 -9.19
CA TRP A 32 -2.03 7.02 -8.64
C TRP A 32 -0.81 7.91 -8.37
N THR A 33 0.25 7.37 -7.76
CA THR A 33 1.50 8.12 -7.54
C THR A 33 2.18 8.56 -8.84
N ASN A 34 2.12 7.72 -9.89
CA ASN A 34 2.66 8.07 -11.19
C ASN A 34 1.85 9.18 -11.87
N GLN A 35 0.52 9.14 -11.76
CA GLN A 35 -0.36 10.19 -12.29
C GLN A 35 -0.18 11.54 -11.58
N HIS A 36 0.15 11.52 -10.29
CA HIS A 36 0.29 12.73 -9.47
C HIS A 36 1.75 13.17 -9.31
N CYS A 37 2.64 12.76 -10.23
CA CYS A 37 4.01 13.28 -10.31
C CYS A 37 4.91 12.95 -9.12
N LEU A 38 4.63 11.82 -8.47
CA LEU A 38 5.39 11.31 -7.33
C LEU A 38 6.28 10.08 -7.62
N PRO A 39 6.72 9.79 -8.86
CA PRO A 39 7.54 8.60 -9.11
C PRO A 39 8.97 8.71 -8.54
N TYR A 40 9.32 9.83 -7.90
CA TYR A 40 10.67 10.17 -7.42
C TYR A 40 10.80 10.31 -5.90
N MET A 41 9.83 9.82 -5.10
CA MET A 41 10.13 9.55 -3.68
C MET A 41 11.12 8.38 -3.60
N GLY A 42 12.42 8.70 -3.54
CA GLY A 42 13.52 7.75 -3.50
C GLY A 42 13.51 6.89 -2.23
N SER A 43 14.00 5.65 -2.35
CA SER A 43 13.99 4.56 -1.33
C SER A 43 12.68 3.78 -1.17
N ASP A 44 11.59 4.19 -1.85
CA ASP A 44 10.26 3.58 -1.65
C ASP A 44 9.85 2.57 -2.73
N LYS A 45 10.42 2.65 -3.95
CA LYS A 45 10.14 1.67 -5.02
C LYS A 45 10.49 0.24 -4.62
N GLN A 46 11.65 0.04 -3.97
CA GLN A 46 12.10 -1.29 -3.52
C GLN A 46 11.13 -1.90 -2.50
N LYS A 47 10.63 -1.07 -1.59
CA LYS A 47 9.73 -1.51 -0.53
C LYS A 47 8.31 -1.79 -1.05
N VAL A 48 7.82 -1.02 -2.04
CA VAL A 48 6.56 -1.34 -2.73
C VAL A 48 6.67 -2.64 -3.53
N VAL A 49 7.80 -2.87 -4.21
CA VAL A 49 8.09 -4.15 -4.88
C VAL A 49 8.08 -5.30 -3.88
N MET A 50 8.66 -5.13 -2.69
CA MET A 50 8.59 -6.14 -1.63
C MET A 50 7.14 -6.48 -1.26
N MET A 51 6.25 -5.50 -1.07
CA MET A 51 4.84 -5.76 -0.77
C MET A 51 4.14 -6.55 -1.89
N ILE A 52 4.43 -6.25 -3.16
CA ILE A 52 3.91 -7.01 -4.31
C ILE A 52 4.40 -8.46 -4.27
N LEU A 53 5.69 -8.68 -4.00
CA LEU A 53 6.27 -10.03 -3.91
C LEU A 53 5.63 -10.86 -2.79
N TYR A 54 5.36 -10.26 -1.63
CA TYR A 54 4.61 -10.91 -0.55
C TYR A 54 3.19 -11.28 -0.98
N ALA A 55 2.45 -10.35 -1.58
CA ALA A 55 1.07 -10.59 -2.02
C ALA A 55 1.00 -11.68 -3.11
N LEU A 56 1.94 -11.67 -4.05
CA LEU A 56 2.08 -12.70 -5.09
C LEU A 56 2.43 -14.07 -4.49
N GLY A 57 3.37 -14.12 -3.55
CA GLY A 57 3.74 -15.35 -2.83
C GLY A 57 2.55 -15.97 -2.10
N ILE A 58 1.72 -15.15 -1.43
CA ILE A 58 0.49 -15.59 -0.78
C ILE A 58 -0.49 -16.17 -1.82
N ALA A 59 -0.70 -15.51 -2.96
CA ALA A 59 -1.60 -16.00 -4.00
C ALA A 59 -1.15 -17.36 -4.57
N LEU A 60 0.14 -17.53 -4.85
CA LEU A 60 0.70 -18.81 -5.33
C LEU A 60 0.58 -19.93 -4.29
N LEU A 61 0.80 -19.61 -3.01
CA LEU A 61 0.62 -20.58 -1.93
C LEU A 61 -0.86 -20.95 -1.73
N CYS A 62 -1.80 -20.03 -1.93
CA CYS A 62 -3.23 -20.34 -1.90
C CYS A 62 -3.62 -21.29 -3.04
N LEU A 63 -3.12 -21.04 -4.25
CA LEU A 63 -3.37 -21.92 -5.41
C LEU A 63 -2.78 -23.32 -5.21
N SER A 64 -1.54 -23.40 -4.74
CA SER A 64 -0.89 -24.69 -4.43
C SER A 64 -1.58 -25.41 -3.27
N GLY A 65 -1.98 -24.69 -2.21
CA GLY A 65 -2.77 -25.23 -1.10
C GLY A 65 -4.12 -25.80 -1.58
N LEU A 66 -4.83 -25.08 -2.44
CA LEU A 66 -6.08 -25.56 -3.04
C LEU A 66 -5.84 -26.84 -3.85
N PHE A 67 -4.79 -26.88 -4.68
CA PHE A 67 -4.42 -28.05 -5.47
C PHE A 67 -4.12 -29.28 -4.60
N TYR A 68 -3.32 -29.13 -3.53
CA TYR A 68 -3.01 -30.23 -2.61
C TYR A 68 -4.22 -30.71 -1.83
N ASN A 69 -5.13 -29.80 -1.44
CA ASN A 69 -6.38 -30.17 -0.78
C ASN A 69 -7.31 -30.97 -1.71
N LEU A 70 -7.42 -30.58 -2.98
CA LEU A 70 -8.23 -31.28 -3.97
C LEU A 70 -7.66 -32.67 -4.31
N ARG A 71 -6.34 -32.80 -4.43
CA ARG A 71 -5.66 -34.08 -4.64
C ARG A 71 -5.48 -34.93 -3.38
N ASN A 72 -6.02 -34.49 -2.24
CA ASN A 72 -6.02 -35.22 -0.99
C ASN A 72 -4.61 -35.53 -0.43
N TYR A 73 -3.67 -34.58 -0.57
CA TYR A 73 -2.33 -34.62 0.03
C TYR A 73 -2.26 -33.74 1.30
N PRO A 74 -2.65 -34.26 2.50
CA PRO A 74 -2.84 -33.44 3.69
C PRO A 74 -1.54 -32.83 4.24
N LYS A 75 -0.41 -33.53 4.13
CA LYS A 75 0.89 -33.04 4.64
C LYS A 75 1.35 -31.77 3.90
N MET A 76 1.26 -31.79 2.57
CA MET A 76 1.63 -30.63 1.74
C MET A 76 0.66 -29.47 1.95
N TYR A 77 -0.64 -29.76 2.10
CA TYR A 77 -1.64 -28.74 2.43
C TYR A 77 -1.35 -28.02 3.76
N ILE A 78 -1.05 -28.78 4.82
CA ILE A 78 -0.71 -28.19 6.14
C ILE A 78 0.56 -27.35 6.05
N SER A 79 1.57 -27.81 5.29
CA SER A 79 2.78 -27.04 5.03
C SER A 79 2.48 -25.71 4.33
N ALA A 80 1.64 -25.73 3.29
CA ALA A 80 1.23 -24.52 2.58
C ALA A 80 0.52 -23.51 3.50
N ILE A 81 -0.41 -23.97 4.36
CA ILE A 81 -1.11 -23.11 5.30
C ILE A 81 -0.15 -22.46 6.31
N ARG A 82 0.85 -23.19 6.82
CA ARG A 82 1.88 -22.62 7.71
C ARG A 82 2.66 -21.51 7.02
N SER A 83 3.07 -21.72 5.77
CA SER A 83 3.76 -20.70 4.98
C SER A 83 2.87 -19.48 4.73
N ILE A 84 1.58 -19.67 4.45
CA ILE A 84 0.61 -18.57 4.29
C ILE A 84 0.52 -17.75 5.57
N VAL A 85 0.38 -18.38 6.75
CA VAL A 85 0.32 -17.68 8.04
C VAL A 85 1.54 -16.78 8.24
N THR A 86 2.75 -17.31 8.00
CA THR A 86 3.99 -16.55 8.15
C THR A 86 4.04 -15.33 7.21
N LEU A 87 3.66 -15.51 5.94
CA LEU A 87 3.66 -14.41 4.97
C LEU A 87 2.58 -13.36 5.29
N VAL A 88 1.38 -13.78 5.69
CA VAL A 88 0.29 -12.87 6.06
C VAL A 88 0.67 -12.05 7.29
N PHE A 89 1.27 -12.68 8.31
CA PHE A 89 1.74 -11.98 9.50
C PHE A 89 2.88 -11.01 9.15
N GLY A 90 3.84 -11.43 8.33
CA GLY A 90 4.90 -10.56 7.84
C GLY A 90 4.36 -9.35 7.08
N LEU A 91 3.41 -9.56 6.17
CA LEU A 91 2.74 -8.50 5.42
C LEU A 91 1.98 -7.54 6.34
N PHE A 92 1.27 -8.06 7.34
CA PHE A 92 0.55 -7.25 8.35
C PHE A 92 1.51 -6.36 9.14
N VAL A 93 2.61 -6.91 9.65
CA VAL A 93 3.65 -6.15 10.36
C VAL A 93 4.24 -5.08 9.45
N ILE A 94 4.60 -5.42 8.21
CA ILE A 94 5.13 -4.45 7.24
C ILE A 94 4.11 -3.34 6.95
N THR A 95 2.82 -3.65 6.88
CA THR A 95 1.76 -2.66 6.61
C THR A 95 1.55 -1.70 7.79
N ILE A 96 1.64 -2.19 9.02
CA ILE A 96 1.60 -1.34 10.23
C ILE A 96 2.84 -0.45 10.29
N LEU A 97 4.01 -1.08 10.14
CA LEU A 97 5.29 -0.39 10.17
C LEU A 97 5.54 0.46 8.93
N PHE A 98 4.65 0.43 7.93
CA PHE A 98 4.75 1.21 6.71
C PHE A 98 4.99 2.67 7.07
N ARG A 99 4.22 3.26 7.99
CA ARG A 99 4.42 4.67 8.37
C ARG A 99 5.79 4.95 8.99
N SER A 100 6.30 4.05 9.84
CA SER A 100 7.61 4.19 10.48
C SER A 100 8.80 3.86 9.58
N LEU A 101 8.62 2.99 8.59
CA LEU A 101 9.67 2.53 7.67
C LEU A 101 9.68 3.32 6.35
N PHE A 102 8.57 3.93 5.96
CA PHE A 102 8.42 4.71 4.73
C PHE A 102 8.35 6.21 4.94
N SER A 103 7.99 6.74 6.11
CA SER A 103 8.13 8.17 6.34
C SER A 103 9.59 8.43 6.75
N PRO A 104 10.47 8.92 5.87
CA PRO A 104 11.60 9.72 6.34
C PRO A 104 11.08 10.78 7.30
N SER A 105 11.91 11.19 8.26
CA SER A 105 11.56 12.32 9.12
C SER A 105 11.11 13.47 8.22
N GLU A 106 9.95 14.05 8.52
CA GLU A 106 9.25 15.03 7.65
C GLU A 106 10.22 16.14 7.20
N HIS A 107 11.14 16.52 8.10
CA HIS A 107 12.22 17.48 7.86
C HIS A 107 13.31 17.03 6.87
N GLU A 108 13.69 15.76 6.81
CA GLU A 108 14.76 15.27 5.93
C GLU A 108 14.27 15.05 4.50
N TRP A 109 13.02 14.60 4.35
CA TRP A 109 12.39 14.51 3.02
C TRP A 109 12.12 15.90 2.45
N GLU A 110 11.58 16.80 3.26
CA GLU A 110 11.35 18.20 2.88
C GLU A 110 12.66 18.82 2.41
N LYS A 111 13.73 18.71 3.20
CA LYS A 111 15.04 19.24 2.82
C LYS A 111 15.58 18.68 1.49
N ASN A 112 15.42 17.39 1.25
CA ASN A 112 16.01 16.71 0.08
C ASN A 112 15.18 16.83 -1.21
N HIS A 113 13.84 16.93 -1.12
CA HIS A 113 12.95 16.90 -2.29
C HIS A 113 12.30 18.26 -2.60
N VAL A 114 12.14 19.14 -1.60
CA VAL A 114 11.49 20.46 -1.75
C VAL A 114 12.52 21.56 -2.01
N THR A 115 13.72 21.44 -1.44
CA THR A 115 14.81 22.43 -1.54
C THR A 115 16.00 22.00 -2.40
N GLY A 116 16.05 20.75 -2.87
CA GLY A 116 17.16 20.22 -3.69
C GLY A 116 16.85 20.13 -5.20
N ASP A 117 17.85 19.72 -5.99
CA ASP A 117 17.79 19.58 -7.46
C ASP A 117 16.71 18.58 -7.94
N MET A 118 16.22 17.72 -7.05
CA MET A 118 15.15 16.75 -7.31
C MET A 118 13.76 17.38 -7.47
N TRP A 119 13.58 18.67 -7.13
CA TRP A 119 12.29 19.36 -7.34
C TRP A 119 11.99 19.59 -8.83
N SER A 120 13.01 19.73 -9.67
CA SER A 120 12.84 20.06 -11.10
C SER A 120 11.97 19.06 -11.87
N PRO A 121 12.22 17.72 -11.83
CA PRO A 121 11.37 16.74 -12.51
C PRO A 121 9.95 16.66 -11.94
N VAL A 122 9.81 16.81 -10.61
CA VAL A 122 8.52 16.82 -9.92
C VAL A 122 7.67 18.02 -10.37
N LYS A 123 8.28 19.20 -10.40
CA LYS A 123 7.71 20.44 -10.91
C LYS A 123 7.29 20.32 -12.38
N GLN A 124 8.14 19.76 -13.23
CA GLN A 124 7.84 19.58 -14.66
C GLN A 124 6.59 18.73 -14.85
N CYS A 125 6.51 17.59 -14.15
CA CYS A 125 5.33 16.75 -14.21
C CYS A 125 4.07 17.47 -13.70
N MET A 126 4.15 18.27 -12.62
CA MET A 126 2.97 19.01 -12.11
C MET A 126 2.43 20.03 -13.11
N VAL A 127 3.33 20.71 -13.82
CA VAL A 127 2.96 21.64 -14.89
C VAL A 127 2.25 20.88 -16.01
N GLU A 128 2.77 19.74 -16.43
CA GLU A 128 2.19 18.89 -17.48
C GLU A 128 0.83 18.30 -17.05
N ALA A 129 0.72 17.80 -15.83
CA ALA A 129 -0.49 17.22 -15.26
C ALA A 129 -1.56 18.28 -14.88
N LYS A 130 -1.23 19.57 -14.98
CA LYS A 130 -2.08 20.69 -14.53
C LYS A 130 -2.63 20.46 -13.13
N PHE A 131 -1.77 20.01 -12.21
CA PHE A 131 -2.13 19.55 -10.87
C PHE A 131 -3.08 20.53 -10.15
N CYS A 132 -2.81 21.84 -10.23
CA CYS A 132 -3.62 22.86 -9.57
C CYS A 132 -5.03 23.07 -10.14
N ASN A 133 -5.33 22.55 -11.33
CA ASN A 133 -6.71 22.54 -11.84
C ASN A 133 -7.57 21.52 -11.10
N SER A 134 -6.98 20.40 -10.70
CA SER A 134 -7.65 19.34 -9.94
C SER A 134 -7.75 19.69 -8.44
N PHE A 135 -6.83 20.52 -7.94
CA PHE A 135 -6.73 20.92 -6.52
C PHE A 135 -6.78 22.45 -6.35
N SER A 136 -7.75 23.11 -6.98
CA SER A 136 -7.89 24.57 -6.98
C SER A 136 -8.22 25.18 -5.60
N ALA A 137 -8.74 24.36 -4.68
CA ALA A 137 -9.04 24.76 -3.31
C ALA A 137 -7.78 24.80 -2.40
N LEU A 138 -6.66 24.25 -2.87
CA LEU A 138 -5.42 24.18 -2.11
C LEU A 138 -4.69 25.52 -2.13
N ASP A 139 -4.40 26.09 -0.97
CA ASP A 139 -3.60 27.31 -0.88
C ASP A 139 -2.18 27.04 -1.43
N GLY A 140 -1.69 27.97 -2.27
CA GLY A 140 -0.43 27.81 -3.00
C GLY A 140 -0.55 27.23 -4.40
N CYS A 141 -1.72 26.70 -4.81
CA CYS A 141 -1.92 26.15 -6.16
C CYS A 141 -2.21 27.23 -7.21
N CYS A 142 -1.22 28.07 -7.51
CA CYS A 142 -1.39 29.27 -8.34
C CYS A 142 -2.50 30.20 -7.83
N LYS A 143 -2.79 30.16 -6.53
CA LYS A 143 -3.65 31.07 -5.78
C LYS A 143 -2.77 31.87 -4.83
N LYS A 144 -2.96 33.19 -4.79
CA LYS A 144 -2.13 34.10 -4.01
C LYS A 144 -2.26 33.70 -2.53
N PRO A 145 -1.15 33.49 -1.80
CA PRO A 145 -1.22 33.25 -0.36
C PRO A 145 -2.00 34.39 0.31
N THR A 146 -2.86 34.04 1.27
CA THR A 146 -3.72 35.01 1.98
C THR A 146 -2.91 36.09 2.71
N GLU A 147 -1.66 35.77 3.04
CA GLU A 147 -0.67 36.65 3.67
C GLU A 147 -0.12 37.71 2.71
N CYS A 148 -0.17 37.50 1.39
CA CYS A 148 0.32 38.46 0.41
C CYS A 148 -0.73 39.57 0.14
N LYS A 149 -0.91 40.48 1.10
CA LYS A 149 -1.72 41.70 0.90
C LYS A 149 -1.00 42.70 -0.02
N ILE A 150 -1.77 43.61 -0.61
CA ILE A 150 -1.35 44.52 -1.71
C ILE A 150 -0.16 45.44 -1.32
N ASN A 151 0.15 45.61 -0.03
CA ASN A 151 1.22 46.50 0.46
C ASN A 151 2.24 45.84 1.41
N GLU A 152 2.27 44.51 1.56
CA GLU A 152 3.19 43.79 2.48
C GLU A 152 4.17 42.87 1.74
N THR A 153 4.50 43.20 0.49
CA THR A 153 5.36 42.42 -0.41
C THR A 153 6.81 42.25 0.07
N MET A 154 7.21 42.93 1.16
CA MET A 154 8.59 42.98 1.64
C MET A 154 8.94 41.89 2.67
N SER A 155 7.96 41.22 3.29
CA SER A 155 8.26 40.28 4.39
C SER A 155 8.16 38.80 4.04
N ASN A 156 7.45 38.42 2.98
CA ASN A 156 7.29 37.01 2.58
C ASN A 156 7.88 36.77 1.17
N PRO A 157 8.97 35.98 1.04
CA PRO A 157 9.63 35.73 -0.24
C PRO A 157 8.74 35.00 -1.25
N ASP A 158 7.70 34.31 -0.79
CA ASP A 158 6.73 33.64 -1.67
C ASP A 158 5.87 34.65 -2.47
N CYS A 159 5.66 35.87 -1.95
CA CYS A 159 4.86 36.89 -2.64
C CYS A 159 5.56 37.43 -3.90
N LEU A 160 6.88 37.55 -3.87
CA LEU A 160 7.71 38.02 -5.01
C LEU A 160 7.72 36.98 -6.14
N VAL A 161 7.83 35.69 -5.79
CA VAL A 161 7.83 34.60 -6.77
C VAL A 161 6.47 34.48 -7.46
N TRP A 162 5.39 34.75 -6.73
CA TRP A 162 4.00 34.63 -7.22
C TRP A 162 3.56 35.81 -8.13
N GLU A 163 4.07 37.03 -7.94
CA GLU A 163 3.71 38.19 -8.76
C GLU A 163 4.18 38.09 -10.22
N THR A 164 5.24 37.33 -10.48
CA THR A 164 5.68 36.98 -11.84
C THR A 164 4.66 36.03 -12.46
N LYS A 165 3.81 36.53 -13.37
CA LYS A 165 2.67 35.83 -14.05
C LYS A 165 2.99 34.52 -14.79
N ASN A 166 4.17 33.93 -14.62
CA ASN A 166 4.56 32.66 -15.19
C ASN A 166 3.99 31.52 -14.33
N TYR A 167 3.01 30.77 -14.88
CA TYR A 167 2.42 29.58 -14.27
C TYR A 167 3.46 28.54 -13.80
N VAL A 168 4.63 28.49 -14.46
CA VAL A 168 5.77 27.63 -14.09
C VAL A 168 6.42 28.08 -12.77
N MET A 169 6.39 29.37 -12.42
CA MET A 169 6.98 29.89 -11.19
C MET A 169 6.09 29.69 -9.97
N CYS A 170 4.76 29.58 -10.14
CA CYS A 170 3.84 29.24 -9.06
C CYS A 170 4.18 27.90 -8.39
N TYR A 171 4.55 26.88 -9.17
CA TYR A 171 5.04 25.58 -8.66
C TYR A 171 6.41 25.66 -7.95
N SER A 172 6.99 26.85 -7.75
CA SER A 172 8.26 27.03 -7.04
C SER A 172 8.10 27.70 -5.66
N CYS A 173 6.90 28.20 -5.35
CA CYS A 173 6.51 28.83 -4.09
C CYS A 173 6.46 27.80 -2.94
N ASN A 174 6.89 28.16 -1.73
CA ASN A 174 6.87 27.23 -0.59
C ASN A 174 5.44 26.87 -0.18
N ALA A 175 4.50 27.81 -0.25
CA ALA A 175 3.07 27.52 -0.04
C ALA A 175 2.56 26.42 -1.01
N CYS A 176 2.97 26.45 -2.29
CA CYS A 176 2.61 25.41 -3.25
C CYS A 176 3.19 24.04 -2.87
N LYS A 177 4.46 24.01 -2.42
CA LYS A 177 5.13 22.77 -2.03
C LYS A 177 4.51 22.18 -0.75
N PHE A 178 4.13 23.03 0.20
CA PHE A 178 3.47 22.64 1.44
C PHE A 178 2.04 22.13 1.22
N GLY A 179 1.27 22.82 0.37
CA GLY A 179 -0.08 22.37 0.00
C GLY A 179 -0.03 20.97 -0.63
N LEU A 180 0.88 20.78 -1.58
CA LEU A 180 1.07 19.48 -2.23
C LEU A 180 1.40 18.38 -1.21
N LEU A 181 2.32 18.65 -0.28
CA LEU A 181 2.68 17.73 0.80
C LEU A 181 1.47 17.33 1.65
N THR A 182 0.59 18.27 1.92
CA THR A 182 -0.60 18.06 2.75
C THR A 182 -1.61 17.14 2.07
N GLU A 183 -1.93 17.36 0.80
CA GLU A 183 -2.85 16.50 0.04
C GLU A 183 -2.30 15.08 -0.12
N MET A 184 -1.01 14.96 -0.40
CA MET A 184 -0.35 13.64 -0.44
C MET A 184 -0.47 12.87 0.87
N LYS A 185 -0.34 13.55 2.01
CA LYS A 185 -0.45 12.94 3.33
C LYS A 185 -1.85 12.39 3.57
N ILE A 186 -2.87 13.09 3.10
CA ILE A 186 -4.28 12.67 3.22
C ILE A 186 -4.54 11.43 2.35
N ASP A 187 -4.16 11.46 1.08
CA ASP A 187 -4.42 10.34 0.17
C ASP A 187 -3.56 9.11 0.49
N GLY A 188 -2.31 9.30 0.92
CA GLY A 188 -1.47 8.22 1.44
C GLY A 188 -2.08 7.53 2.66
N GLN A 189 -2.70 8.29 3.58
CA GLN A 189 -3.39 7.72 4.73
C GLN A 189 -4.61 6.89 4.33
N ARG A 190 -5.37 7.32 3.31
CA ARG A 190 -6.52 6.56 2.80
C ARG A 190 -6.11 5.20 2.25
N VAL A 191 -5.06 5.16 1.43
CA VAL A 191 -4.52 3.90 0.89
C VAL A 191 -3.97 3.00 2.00
N GLN A 192 -3.23 3.57 2.96
CA GLN A 192 -2.70 2.80 4.09
C GLN A 192 -3.84 2.18 4.93
N CYS A 193 -4.91 2.94 5.19
CA CYS A 193 -6.08 2.42 5.91
C CYS A 193 -6.71 1.24 5.16
N ALA A 194 -6.88 1.34 3.83
CA ALA A 194 -7.41 0.25 3.03
C ALA A 194 -6.54 -1.01 3.11
N LEU A 195 -5.21 -0.87 2.99
CA LEU A 195 -4.27 -1.99 3.12
C LEU A 195 -4.32 -2.64 4.51
N ILE A 196 -4.41 -1.85 5.58
CA ILE A 196 -4.55 -2.39 6.94
C ILE A 196 -5.85 -3.19 7.07
N ILE A 197 -6.97 -2.68 6.55
CA ILE A 197 -8.25 -3.39 6.60
C ILE A 197 -8.17 -4.74 5.87
N PHE A 198 -7.68 -4.76 4.63
CA PHE A 198 -7.59 -6.01 3.85
C PHE A 198 -6.62 -7.02 4.47
N THR A 199 -5.46 -6.58 4.95
CA THR A 199 -4.48 -7.47 5.59
C THR A 199 -4.98 -8.00 6.93
N THR A 200 -5.73 -7.20 7.70
CA THR A 200 -6.40 -7.66 8.94
C THR A 200 -7.44 -8.72 8.65
N LEU A 201 -8.32 -8.49 7.67
CA LEU A 201 -9.33 -9.48 7.26
C LEU A 201 -8.68 -10.78 6.78
N MET A 202 -7.59 -10.68 6.01
CA MET A 202 -6.82 -11.83 5.57
C MET A 202 -6.22 -12.62 6.73
N ALA A 203 -5.68 -11.94 7.75
CA ALA A 203 -5.17 -12.57 8.97
C ALA A 203 -6.28 -13.31 9.73
N LEU A 204 -7.45 -12.68 9.92
CA LEU A 204 -8.60 -13.30 10.59
C LEU A 204 -9.07 -14.58 9.89
N VAL A 205 -9.24 -14.53 8.56
CA VAL A 205 -9.65 -15.71 7.77
C VAL A 205 -8.60 -16.82 7.83
N THR A 206 -7.32 -16.45 7.83
CA THR A 206 -6.21 -17.41 7.95
C THR A 206 -6.22 -18.10 9.33
N ILE A 207 -6.48 -17.35 10.41
CA ILE A 207 -6.65 -17.90 11.76
C ILE A 207 -7.81 -18.90 11.80
N LEU A 208 -8.96 -18.58 11.20
CA LEU A 208 -10.08 -19.51 11.08
C LEU A 208 -9.67 -20.81 10.37
N GLY A 209 -8.86 -20.71 9.30
CA GLY A 209 -8.29 -21.88 8.62
C GLY A 209 -7.42 -22.74 9.53
N VAL A 210 -6.58 -22.14 10.37
CA VAL A 210 -5.75 -22.85 11.35
C VAL A 210 -6.61 -23.54 12.42
N VAL A 211 -7.64 -22.85 12.93
CA VAL A 211 -8.57 -23.42 13.93
C VAL A 211 -9.29 -24.65 13.38
N GLU A 212 -9.76 -24.60 12.14
CA GLU A 212 -10.40 -25.76 11.48
C GLU A 212 -9.45 -26.95 11.32
N ILE A 213 -8.15 -26.71 11.08
CA ILE A 213 -7.12 -27.77 11.04
C ILE A 213 -6.91 -28.35 12.44
N PHE A 214 -6.71 -27.51 13.45
CA PHE A 214 -6.50 -27.95 14.84
C PHE A 214 -7.69 -28.77 15.37
N LYS A 215 -8.91 -28.36 15.03
CA LYS A 215 -10.12 -29.09 15.41
C LYS A 215 -10.15 -30.51 14.85
N ARG A 216 -9.50 -30.77 13.70
CA ARG A 216 -9.35 -32.12 13.16
C ARG A 216 -8.44 -32.98 14.05
N ASP A 217 -7.28 -32.44 14.42
CA ASP A 217 -6.26 -33.19 15.17
C ASP A 217 -6.74 -33.58 16.58
N LEU A 218 -7.65 -32.78 17.17
CA LEU A 218 -8.31 -33.11 18.45
C LEU A 218 -9.36 -34.22 18.33
N VAL A 219 -9.96 -34.42 17.16
CA VAL A 219 -11.08 -35.37 16.97
C VAL A 219 -10.60 -36.73 16.44
N GLU A 220 -9.48 -36.79 15.71
CA GLU A 220 -8.91 -38.03 15.16
C GLU A 220 -7.42 -38.20 15.53
N PRO A 221 -7.06 -38.34 16.82
CA PRO A 221 -5.65 -38.39 17.23
C PRO A 221 -4.91 -39.67 16.77
N ASN A 222 -5.60 -40.75 16.37
CA ASN A 222 -4.98 -42.05 16.07
C ASN A 222 -5.74 -42.87 15.01
N GLN A 223 -5.59 -42.55 13.72
CA GLN A 223 -5.85 -43.56 12.69
C GLN A 223 -4.54 -43.88 11.97
N PRO A 224 -3.88 -45.02 12.29
CA PRO A 224 -2.65 -45.42 11.62
C PRO A 224 -2.94 -45.59 10.12
N THR A 225 -2.04 -45.06 9.31
CA THR A 225 -1.98 -45.29 7.87
C THR A 225 -1.98 -46.79 7.62
N MET A 226 -3.13 -47.35 7.24
CA MET A 226 -3.20 -48.70 6.71
C MET A 226 -2.46 -48.65 5.37
N GLN A 227 -1.24 -49.17 5.37
CA GLN A 227 -0.53 -49.49 4.14
C GLN A 227 -1.36 -50.52 3.40
N VAL A 228 -1.91 -50.13 2.25
CA VAL A 228 -2.37 -51.09 1.25
C VAL A 228 -1.16 -51.38 0.38
N GLU A 229 -0.34 -52.32 0.82
CA GLU A 229 0.42 -53.14 -0.12
C GLU A 229 -0.58 -54.11 -0.76
N LEU A 230 -0.74 -54.01 -2.08
CA LEU A 230 -1.00 -55.16 -2.94
C LEU A 230 -0.33 -54.92 -4.29
#